data_AF-A0A0Q9QL79-F1
#
_entry.id   AF-A0A0Q9QL79-F1
#
_cell.length_a   1.000
_cell.length_b   1.000
_cell.length_c   1.000
_cell.angle_alpha   90.00
_cell.angle_beta   90.00
_cell.angle_gamma   90.00
#
_symmetry.space_group_name_H-M   'P 1'
#
loop_
_entity.id
_entity.type
_entity.pdbx_description
1 polymer ?
#
loop_
_entity_poly.entity_id
_entity_poly.type
_entity_poly.pdbx_seq_one_letter_code
_entity_poly.pdbx_strand_id
1 'polypeptide(L)'
;MVAIWKSSARSGALLCAVVLGSSVLGACGSESGADQASESSSAEPSTTESPTDSPTESPSDTAPAEPATDPANGLPVCADVWVDGLDLPKDYTACSEDGTAVKPEKKMCGFGSPMIIHADRFYALRGNRVNDVGDTATSEQFQSALAACQA
;
A
#
# COMPACT_ATOMS: atom_id res chain seq x y z
N MET A 1 -5.31 -5.28 -44.11
CA MET A 1 -4.06 -6.06 -43.93
C MET A 1 -3.99 -6.51 -42.49
N VAL A 2 -3.61 -7.77 -42.27
CA VAL A 2 -3.83 -8.58 -41.07
C VAL A 2 -2.99 -8.11 -39.89
N ALA A 3 -3.60 -7.84 -38.73
CA ALA A 3 -2.88 -7.68 -37.47
C ALA A 3 -2.79 -9.04 -36.77
N ILE A 4 -1.56 -9.55 -36.65
CA ILE A 4 -1.22 -10.85 -36.07
C ILE A 4 -1.17 -10.68 -34.55
N TRP A 5 -2.19 -11.15 -33.84
CA TRP A 5 -2.15 -11.30 -32.38
C TRP A 5 -1.22 -12.45 -32.01
N LYS A 6 -0.17 -12.15 -31.24
CA LYS A 6 0.75 -13.15 -30.72
C LYS A 6 0.28 -13.57 -29.32
N SER A 7 -0.67 -14.50 -29.30
CA SER A 7 -1.01 -15.26 -28.10
C SER A 7 0.23 -15.97 -27.57
N SER A 8 0.65 -15.66 -26.35
CA SER A 8 1.74 -16.37 -25.67
C SER A 8 1.17 -17.10 -24.46
N ALA A 9 0.59 -18.27 -24.73
CA ALA A 9 0.35 -19.30 -23.73
C ALA A 9 1.44 -20.37 -23.90
N ARG A 10 2.25 -20.60 -22.87
CA ARG A 10 3.03 -21.84 -22.74
C ARG A 10 3.07 -22.30 -21.29
N SER A 11 2.19 -23.28 -21.04
CA SER A 11 2.34 -24.28 -19.99
C SER A 11 3.69 -25.02 -20.11
N GLY A 12 4.26 -25.44 -18.99
CA GLY A 12 5.42 -26.33 -18.97
C GLY A 12 5.85 -26.68 -17.55
N ALA A 13 5.33 -27.79 -17.03
CA ALA A 13 5.80 -28.45 -15.82
C ALA A 13 7.22 -29.01 -15.99
N LEU A 14 8.00 -29.12 -14.90
CA LEU A 14 8.66 -30.36 -14.43
C LEU A 14 9.87 -30.09 -13.49
N LEU A 15 9.84 -30.84 -12.38
CA LEU A 15 10.95 -31.57 -11.71
C LEU A 15 12.01 -30.85 -10.85
N CYS A 16 11.92 -31.18 -9.55
CA CYS A 16 12.95 -31.72 -8.64
C CYS A 16 14.24 -30.93 -8.36
N ALA A 17 14.40 -30.51 -7.10
CA ALA A 17 15.58 -30.86 -6.29
C ALA A 17 15.27 -30.76 -4.78
N VAL A 18 15.43 -31.88 -4.09
CA VAL A 18 15.49 -32.02 -2.63
C VAL A 18 16.85 -31.53 -2.16
N VAL A 19 16.89 -30.63 -1.17
CA VAL A 19 18.05 -30.49 -0.27
C VAL A 19 17.54 -30.43 1.17
N LEU A 20 17.82 -31.51 1.90
CA LEU A 20 17.73 -31.61 3.35
C LEU A 20 18.85 -30.76 3.97
N GLY A 21 18.50 -29.87 4.89
CA GLY A 21 19.46 -29.12 5.71
C GLY A 21 18.89 -28.90 7.10
N SER A 22 19.22 -29.80 8.03
CA SER A 22 18.95 -29.65 9.46
C SER A 22 20.06 -28.86 10.15
N SER A 23 19.74 -28.34 11.34
CA SER A 23 20.62 -27.78 12.41
C SER A 23 20.84 -26.26 12.32
N VAL A 24 20.79 -25.45 13.39
CA VAL A 24 21.11 -25.69 14.81
C VAL A 24 20.27 -24.76 15.72
N LEU A 25 19.83 -25.29 16.87
CA LEU A 25 19.32 -24.51 18.01
C LEU A 25 20.47 -23.78 18.73
N GLY A 26 20.41 -22.45 18.77
CA GLY A 26 21.18 -21.59 19.66
C GLY A 26 20.46 -20.24 19.75
N ALA A 27 20.31 -19.55 20.86
CA ALA A 27 20.79 -19.77 22.20
C ALA A 27 19.82 -19.11 23.20
N CYS A 28 19.74 -19.71 24.38
CA CYS A 28 19.29 -19.11 25.62
C CYS A 28 20.04 -17.78 25.86
N GLY A 29 19.31 -16.69 26.09
CA GLY A 29 19.85 -15.40 26.50
C GLY A 29 19.03 -14.86 27.68
N SER A 30 19.61 -15.00 28.86
CA SER A 30 19.02 -14.86 30.19
C SER A 30 18.52 -13.46 30.55
N GLU A 31 17.54 -13.47 31.46
CA GLU A 31 17.10 -12.38 32.32
C GLU A 31 18.27 -11.61 32.98
N SER A 32 18.11 -10.30 33.15
CA SER A 32 18.75 -9.52 34.21
C SER A 32 18.12 -8.13 34.28
N GLY A 33 17.79 -7.69 35.49
CA GLY A 33 17.91 -6.28 35.85
C GLY A 33 16.59 -5.54 36.03
N ALA A 34 16.05 -5.65 37.23
CA ALA A 34 15.01 -4.80 37.75
C ALA A 34 15.46 -3.34 37.92
N ASP A 35 14.45 -2.48 38.07
CA ASP A 35 14.45 -1.19 38.77
C ASP A 35 15.34 -0.06 38.23
N GLN A 36 14.69 0.97 37.69
CA GLN A 36 14.81 2.30 38.30
C GLN A 36 13.59 3.16 37.98
N ALA A 37 12.67 3.20 38.95
CA ALA A 37 11.88 4.38 39.21
C ALA A 37 12.82 5.52 39.61
N SER A 38 12.68 6.67 38.99
CA SER A 38 13.04 7.94 39.60
C SER A 38 12.04 8.98 39.15
N GLU A 39 11.28 9.39 40.14
CA GLU A 39 10.27 10.43 40.10
C GLU A 39 10.94 11.81 39.95
N SER A 40 10.22 12.69 39.27
CA SER A 40 10.03 14.10 39.62
C SER A 40 11.25 15.03 39.73
N SER A 41 11.33 16.02 38.84
CA SER A 41 11.12 17.41 39.27
C SER A 41 11.15 18.43 38.12
N SER A 42 10.10 19.23 38.11
CA SER A 42 9.93 20.59 37.59
C SER A 42 11.18 21.41 37.28
N ALA A 43 11.16 22.06 36.11
CA ALA A 43 11.56 23.45 35.96
C ALA A 43 10.91 24.07 34.70
N GLU A 44 9.93 24.95 34.89
CA GLU A 44 9.66 26.10 34.02
C GLU A 44 10.27 27.34 34.75
N PRO A 45 10.86 28.35 34.06
CA PRO A 45 10.06 29.29 33.27
C PRO A 45 10.70 29.88 31.99
N SER A 46 9.80 30.24 31.07
CA SER A 46 9.74 31.36 30.11
C SER A 46 11.02 32.03 29.59
N THR A 47 11.14 32.15 28.26
CA THR A 47 11.38 33.45 27.58
C THR A 47 10.85 33.42 26.15
N THR A 48 10.00 34.41 25.88
CA THR A 48 9.40 34.84 24.62
C THR A 48 10.46 35.36 23.64
N GLU A 49 10.47 34.86 22.41
CA GLU A 49 10.86 35.65 21.23
C GLU A 49 9.93 35.29 20.06
N SER A 50 9.17 36.30 19.60
CA SER A 50 8.41 36.26 18.37
C SER A 50 9.24 36.88 17.25
N PRO A 51 9.41 36.18 16.11
CA PRO A 51 9.37 36.85 14.83
C PRO A 51 8.05 36.54 14.12
N THR A 52 7.26 37.60 13.98
CA THR A 52 6.39 37.86 12.83
C THR A 52 7.17 37.58 11.54
N ASP A 53 6.67 36.70 10.67
CA ASP A 53 6.14 37.05 9.33
C ASP A 53 5.99 35.80 8.44
N SER A 54 4.82 35.71 7.76
CA SER A 54 4.57 34.98 6.51
C SER A 54 4.48 33.43 6.49
N PRO A 55 3.68 32.83 5.58
CA PRO A 55 2.39 33.25 5.06
C PRO A 55 1.28 32.25 5.46
N THR A 56 0.06 32.76 5.66
CA THR A 56 -1.16 31.97 5.60
C THR A 56 -1.32 31.45 4.16
N GLU A 57 -0.69 30.32 3.83
CA GLU A 57 -1.18 29.50 2.73
C GLU A 57 -2.49 28.89 3.21
N SER A 58 -3.61 29.55 2.84
CA SER A 58 -4.88 28.83 2.76
C SER A 58 -4.60 27.58 1.95
N PRO A 59 -4.89 26.36 2.45
CA PRO A 59 -5.07 25.25 1.54
C PRO A 59 -6.16 25.71 0.59
N SER A 60 -5.78 26.02 -0.66
CA SER A 60 -6.77 26.18 -1.71
C SER A 60 -7.53 24.87 -1.70
N ASP A 61 -8.77 24.96 -1.23
CA ASP A 61 -9.80 23.92 -1.19
C ASP A 61 -10.06 23.50 -2.64
N THR A 62 -9.07 22.84 -3.23
CA THR A 62 -9.16 22.17 -4.49
C THR A 62 -9.82 20.88 -4.12
N ALA A 63 -11.15 20.91 -4.09
CA ALA A 63 -11.96 19.71 -4.01
C ALA A 63 -11.31 18.64 -4.91
N PRO A 64 -11.06 17.42 -4.40
CA PRO A 64 -10.50 16.35 -5.20
C PRO A 64 -11.31 16.26 -6.49
N ALA A 65 -10.66 16.46 -7.63
CA ALA A 65 -11.32 16.31 -8.92
C ALA A 65 -11.93 14.91 -8.95
N GLU A 66 -13.22 14.82 -9.24
CA GLU A 66 -13.85 13.51 -9.36
C GLU A 66 -13.12 12.71 -10.45
N PRO A 67 -12.80 11.43 -10.19
CA PRO A 67 -12.04 10.63 -11.14
C PRO A 67 -12.79 10.57 -12.46
N ALA A 68 -12.08 10.82 -13.56
CA ALA A 68 -12.67 10.76 -14.88
C ALA A 68 -13.28 9.37 -15.09
N THR A 69 -14.49 9.34 -15.66
CA THR A 69 -15.17 8.10 -16.01
C THR A 69 -15.00 7.83 -17.49
N ASP A 70 -14.64 6.60 -17.83
CA ASP A 70 -14.49 6.18 -19.21
C ASP A 70 -15.88 6.00 -19.86
N PRO A 71 -16.16 6.68 -20.99
CA PRO A 71 -17.47 6.64 -21.63
C PRO A 71 -17.81 5.27 -22.23
N ALA A 72 -16.84 4.38 -22.44
CA ALA A 72 -17.07 3.07 -23.05
C ALA A 72 -17.74 2.08 -22.09
N ASN A 73 -17.40 2.14 -20.80
CA ASN A 73 -17.81 1.16 -19.80
C ASN A 73 -18.37 1.79 -18.51
N GLY A 74 -18.32 3.12 -18.37
CA GLY A 74 -18.79 3.82 -17.18
C GLY A 74 -17.94 3.56 -15.93
N LEU A 75 -16.71 3.05 -16.10
CA LEU A 75 -15.77 2.80 -15.01
C LEU A 75 -14.82 3.98 -14.83
N PRO A 76 -14.32 4.24 -13.62
CA PRO A 76 -13.34 5.29 -13.42
C PRO A 76 -12.02 4.90 -14.08
N VAL A 77 -11.28 5.88 -14.61
CA VAL A 77 -9.99 5.65 -15.26
C VAL A 77 -8.96 5.22 -14.20
N CYS A 78 -8.18 4.18 -14.47
CA CYS A 78 -7.23 3.62 -13.50
C CYS A 78 -6.21 4.67 -13.00
N ALA A 79 -5.74 5.54 -13.90
CA ALA A 79 -4.77 6.59 -13.57
C ALA A 79 -5.30 7.67 -12.60
N ASP A 80 -6.62 7.92 -12.58
CA ASP A 80 -7.23 8.89 -11.66
C ASP A 80 -7.55 8.27 -10.29
N VAL A 81 -7.74 6.95 -10.23
CA VAL A 81 -8.07 6.24 -8.99
C VAL A 81 -6.83 5.77 -8.25
N TRP A 82 -5.81 5.30 -8.97
CA TRP A 82 -4.58 4.75 -8.41
C TRP A 82 -3.47 5.81 -8.36
N VAL A 83 -3.71 6.83 -7.55
CA VAL A 83 -2.75 7.91 -7.29
C VAL A 83 -2.21 7.78 -5.88
N ASP A 84 -0.88 7.81 -5.73
CA ASP A 84 -0.24 7.74 -4.42
C ASP A 84 -0.78 8.83 -3.48
N GLY A 85 -1.12 8.42 -2.26
CA GLY A 85 -1.60 9.32 -1.22
C GLY A 85 -3.07 9.72 -1.32
N LEU A 86 -3.80 9.36 -2.39
CA LEU A 86 -5.26 9.51 -2.44
C LEU A 86 -5.97 8.32 -1.80
N ASP A 87 -7.19 8.53 -1.31
CA ASP A 87 -8.00 7.45 -0.76
C ASP A 87 -8.73 6.70 -1.87
N LEU A 88 -8.61 5.37 -1.86
CA LEU A 88 -9.36 4.50 -2.77
C LEU A 88 -10.85 4.55 -2.40
N PRO A 89 -11.78 4.77 -3.34
CA PRO A 89 -13.21 4.81 -3.03
C PRO A 89 -13.70 3.54 -2.30
N LYS A 90 -14.62 3.72 -1.34
CA LYS A 90 -15.16 2.60 -0.52
C LYS A 90 -15.89 1.56 -1.36
N ASP A 91 -16.51 2.01 -2.44
CA ASP A 91 -17.28 1.25 -3.42
C ASP A 91 -16.44 0.83 -4.65
N TYR A 92 -15.12 1.03 -4.61
CA TYR A 92 -14.25 0.66 -5.73
C TYR A 92 -14.34 -0.83 -6.08
N THR A 93 -14.59 -1.11 -7.35
CA THR A 93 -14.78 -2.48 -7.89
C THR A 93 -13.79 -2.84 -8.98
N ALA A 94 -13.60 -1.93 -9.95
CA ALA A 94 -12.71 -2.03 -11.10
C ALA A 94 -12.45 -0.61 -11.65
N CYS A 95 -11.46 -0.49 -12.52
CA CYS A 95 -11.18 0.73 -13.28
C CYS A 95 -11.05 0.42 -14.78
N SER A 96 -11.08 1.45 -15.61
CA SER A 96 -10.83 1.35 -17.05
C SER A 96 -9.40 1.78 -17.37
N GLU A 97 -8.70 0.99 -18.16
CA GLU A 97 -7.42 1.34 -18.78
C GLU A 97 -7.58 1.13 -20.29
N ASP A 98 -7.34 2.19 -21.07
CA ASP A 98 -7.49 2.17 -22.54
C ASP A 98 -8.84 1.62 -23.02
N GLY A 99 -9.95 1.98 -22.36
CA GLY A 99 -11.30 1.51 -22.71
C GLY A 99 -11.61 0.08 -22.26
N THR A 100 -10.67 -0.60 -21.59
CA THR A 100 -10.82 -1.97 -21.12
C THR A 100 -11.00 -2.01 -19.62
N ALA A 101 -12.02 -2.73 -19.14
CA ALA A 101 -12.22 -2.93 -17.71
C ALA A 101 -11.11 -3.80 -17.13
N VAL A 102 -10.27 -3.22 -16.28
CA VAL A 102 -9.21 -3.91 -15.55
C VAL A 102 -9.72 -4.29 -14.18
N LYS A 103 -9.78 -5.60 -13.92
CA LYS A 103 -10.13 -6.11 -12.60
C LYS A 103 -8.87 -6.17 -11.74
N PRO A 104 -8.83 -5.46 -10.60
CA PRO A 104 -7.67 -5.48 -9.73
C PRO A 104 -7.55 -6.81 -9.01
N GLU A 105 -6.34 -7.15 -8.61
CA GLU A 105 -6.09 -8.29 -7.74
C GLU A 105 -6.58 -7.98 -6.32
N LYS A 106 -7.10 -9.00 -5.63
CA LYS A 106 -7.66 -8.86 -4.29
C LYS A 106 -7.07 -9.93 -3.38
N LYS A 107 -6.47 -9.52 -2.28
CA LYS A 107 -6.01 -10.40 -1.19
C LYS A 107 -6.91 -10.17 0.01
N MET A 108 -7.51 -11.24 0.53
CA MET A 108 -8.39 -11.12 1.70
C MET A 108 -7.55 -10.91 2.96
N CYS A 109 -7.86 -9.88 3.74
CA CYS A 109 -7.29 -9.66 5.06
C CYS A 109 -8.02 -10.48 6.14
N GLY A 110 -7.37 -10.74 7.27
CA GLY A 110 -7.92 -11.44 8.44
C GLY A 110 -9.16 -10.76 9.02
N PHE A 111 -9.24 -9.43 8.93
CA PHE A 111 -10.40 -8.62 9.32
C PHE A 111 -11.53 -8.58 8.26
N GLY A 112 -11.48 -9.43 7.23
CA GLY A 112 -12.58 -9.66 6.30
C GLY A 112 -12.76 -8.62 5.19
N SER A 113 -11.88 -7.62 5.09
CA SER A 113 -11.84 -6.69 3.95
C SER A 113 -10.71 -7.05 2.99
N PRO A 114 -10.91 -6.97 1.67
CA PRO A 114 -9.85 -7.26 0.71
C PRO A 114 -8.91 -6.06 0.57
N MET A 115 -7.61 -6.33 0.68
CA MET A 115 -6.56 -5.48 0.12
C MET A 115 -6.58 -5.61 -1.40
N ILE A 116 -6.62 -4.48 -2.08
CA ILE A 116 -6.70 -4.39 -3.54
C ILE A 116 -5.31 -3.99 -4.05
N ILE A 117 -4.83 -4.71 -5.05
CA ILE A 117 -3.53 -4.52 -5.69
C ILE A 117 -3.77 -4.20 -7.17
N HIS A 118 -3.03 -3.23 -7.69
CA HIS A 118 -3.13 -2.79 -9.07
C HIS A 118 -1.77 -2.59 -9.72
N ALA A 119 -1.65 -3.08 -10.95
CA ALA A 119 -0.47 -2.98 -11.80
C ALA A 119 0.84 -3.43 -11.11
N ASP A 120 0.76 -4.39 -10.17
CA ASP A 120 1.85 -4.86 -9.33
C ASP A 120 2.65 -3.76 -8.61
N ARG A 121 2.07 -2.56 -8.49
CA ARG A 121 2.75 -1.33 -8.03
C ARG A 121 2.02 -0.66 -6.89
N PHE A 122 0.69 -0.62 -6.98
CA PHE A 122 -0.15 0.05 -6.01
C PHE A 122 -0.88 -0.95 -5.14
N TYR A 123 -1.05 -0.61 -3.87
CA TYR A 123 -1.94 -1.34 -2.97
C TYR A 123 -2.74 -0.40 -2.07
N ALA A 124 -3.99 -0.79 -1.77
CA ALA A 124 -4.86 -0.06 -0.86
C ALA A 124 -5.95 -0.97 -0.29
N LEU A 125 -6.53 -0.55 0.84
CA LEU A 125 -7.84 -1.05 1.28
C LEU A 125 -8.92 -0.11 0.73
N ARG A 126 -10.14 -0.62 0.53
CA ARG A 126 -11.29 0.24 0.18
C ARG A 126 -11.50 1.31 1.24
N GLY A 127 -11.68 2.56 0.81
CA GLY A 127 -11.83 3.71 1.69
C GLY A 127 -10.55 4.15 2.41
N ASN A 128 -9.39 3.65 2.00
CA ASN A 128 -8.10 3.97 2.60
C ASN A 128 -7.11 4.43 1.54
N ARG A 129 -6.03 5.03 2.01
CA ARG A 129 -4.93 5.56 1.20
C ARG A 129 -4.34 4.50 0.26
N VAL A 130 -4.18 4.90 -0.99
CA VAL A 130 -3.39 4.22 -2.02
C VAL A 130 -1.91 4.47 -1.74
N ASN A 131 -1.15 3.38 -1.75
CA ASN A 131 0.30 3.40 -1.57
C ASN A 131 0.94 2.92 -2.86
N ASP A 132 1.81 3.75 -3.43
CA ASP A 132 2.69 3.38 -4.53
C ASP A 132 4.02 2.84 -3.99
N VAL A 133 4.32 1.58 -4.28
CA VAL A 133 5.59 0.95 -3.88
C VAL A 133 6.50 0.63 -5.05
N GLY A 134 6.16 1.08 -6.26
CA GLY A 134 6.86 0.71 -7.49
C GLY A 134 6.62 -0.74 -7.89
N ASP A 135 7.13 -1.69 -7.11
CA ASP A 135 7.00 -3.13 -7.31
C ASP A 135 6.61 -3.83 -6.00
N THR A 136 5.40 -4.40 -5.98
CA THR A 136 4.84 -5.09 -4.81
C THR A 136 5.55 -6.42 -4.52
N ALA A 137 6.17 -7.07 -5.51
CA ALA A 137 6.87 -8.33 -5.29
C ALA A 137 8.14 -8.15 -4.45
N THR A 138 8.83 -7.02 -4.58
CA THR A 138 10.11 -6.72 -3.92
C THR A 138 10.01 -5.70 -2.79
N SER A 139 8.88 -5.02 -2.64
CA SER A 139 8.69 -3.99 -1.61
C SER A 139 8.51 -4.57 -0.21
N GLU A 140 9.41 -4.19 0.71
CA GLU A 140 9.28 -4.47 2.15
C GLU A 140 8.03 -3.81 2.75
N GLN A 141 7.65 -2.64 2.24
CA GLN A 141 6.45 -1.92 2.68
C GLN A 141 5.19 -2.73 2.35
N PHE A 142 5.10 -3.26 1.13
CA PHE A 142 3.99 -4.12 0.73
C PHE A 142 3.96 -5.42 1.53
N GLN A 143 5.11 -6.08 1.73
CA GLN A 143 5.19 -7.31 2.53
C GLN A 143 4.75 -7.08 3.97
N SER A 144 5.15 -5.95 4.57
CA SER A 144 4.73 -5.55 5.92
C SER A 144 3.22 -5.29 5.99
N ALA A 145 2.68 -4.57 5.00
CA ALA A 145 1.24 -4.32 4.91
C ALA A 145 0.44 -5.61 4.72
N LEU A 146 0.94 -6.54 3.90
CA LEU A 146 0.30 -7.83 3.66
C LEU A 146 0.32 -8.70 4.93
N ALA A 147 1.43 -8.71 5.66
CA ALA A 147 1.53 -9.41 6.95
C ALA A 147 0.53 -8.82 7.97
N ALA A 148 0.45 -7.50 8.08
CA ALA A 148 -0.54 -6.83 8.95
C ALA A 148 -1.99 -7.07 8.49
N CYS A 149 -2.21 -7.18 7.19
CA CYS A 149 -3.50 -7.54 6.60
C CYS A 149 -3.91 -8.97 6.96
N GLN A 150 -2.97 -9.91 7.05
CA GLN A 150 -3.26 -11.33 7.29
C GLN A 150 -3.21 -11.76 8.75
N ALA A 151 -2.71 -10.89 9.64
CA ALA A 151 -2.71 -11.08 11.09
C ALA A 151 -4.15 -11.15 11.64
#